data_AF-A0A9E5IPL0-F1
#
_entry.id   AF-A0A9E5IPL0-F1
#
_cell.length_a   1.000
_cell.length_b   1.000
_cell.length_c   1.000
_cell.angle_alpha   90.00
_cell.angle_beta   90.00
_cell.angle_gamma   90.00
#
_symmetry.space_group_name_H-M   'P 1'
#
loop_
_entity.id
_entity.type
_entity.pdbx_description
1 polymer ?
#
loop_
_entity_poly.entity_id
_entity_poly.type
_entity_poly.pdbx_seq_one_letter_code
_entity_poly.pdbx_strand_id
1 'polypeptide(L)'
;MNRTLLRLIFGSIFLSLFAYTTYASTQQAVFDWQGMVAEPDKWWTIATMMDAYFGFLTFYVWVFYKESSGISRTAWFIAIMLLGNMAMSIYVLRQIAKLGDDEPLENILLRRHA
;
A
#
# COMPACT_ATOMS: atom_id res chain seq x y z
N MET A 1 -8.44 13.87 -8.66
CA MET A 1 -8.88 12.56 -8.11
C MET A 1 -10.29 12.76 -7.57
N ASN A 2 -11.28 12.00 -8.02
CA ASN A 2 -12.67 12.18 -7.60
C ASN A 2 -12.93 11.48 -6.25
N ARG A 3 -13.69 12.10 -5.34
CA ARG A 3 -14.09 11.55 -4.04
C ARG A 3 -14.78 10.19 -4.21
N THR A 4 -15.63 10.05 -5.22
CA THR A 4 -16.36 8.78 -5.50
C THR A 4 -15.40 7.66 -5.86
N LEU A 5 -14.40 7.92 -6.71
CA LEU A 5 -13.39 6.94 -7.09
C LEU A 5 -12.59 6.47 -5.87
N LEU A 6 -12.20 7.40 -5.00
CA LEU A 6 -11.42 7.09 -3.81
C LEU A 6 -12.23 6.20 -2.83
N ARG A 7 -13.52 6.51 -2.65
CA ARG A 7 -14.44 5.68 -1.86
C ARG A 7 -14.58 4.28 -2.44
N LEU A 8 -14.65 4.15 -3.77
CA LEU A 8 -14.74 2.85 -4.42
C LEU A 8 -13.47 2.03 -4.22
N ILE A 9 -12.29 2.62 -4.44
CA ILE A 9 -11.00 1.93 -4.27
C ILE A 9 -10.81 1.47 -2.83
N PHE A 10 -10.94 2.38 -1.85
CA PHE A 10 -10.74 2.00 -0.45
C PHE A 10 -11.86 1.13 0.09
N GLY A 11 -13.09 1.32 -0.38
CA GLY A 11 -14.21 0.45 -0.05
C GLY A 11 -14.00 -0.97 -0.56
N SER A 12 -13.52 -1.14 -1.80
CA SER A 12 -13.24 -2.47 -2.35
C SER A 12 -12.07 -3.14 -1.64
N ILE A 13 -10.99 -2.40 -1.34
CA ILE A 13 -9.85 -2.90 -0.56
C ILE A 13 -10.33 -3.39 0.82
N PHE A 14 -11.08 -2.55 1.54
CA PHE A 14 -11.57 -2.88 2.88
C PHE A 14 -12.47 -4.12 2.87
N LEU A 15 -13.46 -4.16 1.96
CA LEU A 15 -14.37 -5.30 1.87
C LEU A 15 -13.65 -6.60 1.50
N SER A 16 -12.67 -6.51 0.59
CA SER A 16 -11.86 -7.67 0.17
C SER A 16 -11.05 -8.20 1.34
N LEU A 17 -10.32 -7.33 2.06
CA LEU A 17 -9.53 -7.72 3.22
C LEU A 17 -10.40 -8.28 4.33
N PHE A 18 -11.49 -7.60 4.66
CA PHE A 18 -12.40 -8.06 5.70
C PHE A 18 -12.96 -9.46 5.38
N ALA A 19 -13.38 -9.70 4.13
CA ALA A 19 -13.89 -10.99 3.70
C ALA A 19 -12.82 -12.09 3.79
N TYR A 20 -11.62 -11.85 3.26
CA TYR A 20 -10.56 -12.86 3.22
C TYR A 20 -9.92 -13.13 4.59
N THR A 21 -9.71 -12.11 5.42
CA THR A 21 -9.22 -12.28 6.78
C THR A 21 -10.24 -13.02 7.64
N THR A 22 -11.53 -12.71 7.49
CA THR A 22 -12.60 -13.45 8.17
C THR A 22 -12.63 -14.91 7.71
N TYR A 23 -12.56 -15.14 6.38
CA TYR A 23 -12.53 -16.49 5.83
C TYR A 23 -11.33 -17.29 6.34
N ALA A 24 -10.11 -16.74 6.27
CA ALA A 24 -8.91 -17.39 6.80
C ALA A 24 -9.05 -17.72 8.30
N SER A 25 -9.64 -16.82 9.08
CA SER A 25 -9.89 -17.02 10.51
C SER A 25 -10.87 -18.17 10.80
N THR A 26 -11.81 -18.47 9.89
CA THR A 26 -12.69 -19.65 10.04
C THR A 26 -11.98 -20.96 9.76
N GLN A 27 -10.89 -20.93 8.99
CA GLN A 27 -10.13 -22.14 8.63
C GLN A 27 -9.08 -22.47 9.68
N GLN A 28 -8.45 -21.45 10.26
CA GLN A 28 -7.35 -21.60 11.20
C GLN A 28 -7.20 -20.32 12.03
N ALA A 29 -6.85 -20.45 13.31
CA ALA A 29 -6.46 -19.29 14.10
C ALA A 29 -5.11 -18.74 13.60
N VAL A 30 -4.96 -17.41 13.56
CA VAL A 30 -3.71 -16.76 13.11
C VAL A 30 -2.50 -17.16 13.95
N PHE A 31 -2.71 -17.50 15.22
CA PHE A 31 -1.65 -17.93 16.14
C PHE A 31 -1.07 -19.29 15.80
N ASP A 32 -1.84 -20.13 15.11
CA ASP A 32 -1.41 -21.45 14.69
C ASP A 32 -0.78 -21.42 13.29
N TRP A 33 -0.72 -20.26 12.63
CA TRP A 33 -0.21 -20.12 11.26
C TRP A 33 1.31 -20.33 11.21
N GLN A 34 1.75 -21.29 10.38
CA GLN A 34 3.17 -21.66 10.25
C GLN A 34 3.77 -21.33 8.88
N GLY A 35 3.09 -20.54 8.05
CA GLY A 35 3.48 -20.28 6.65
C GLY A 35 3.02 -21.40 5.70
N MET A 36 3.56 -21.52 4.48
CA MET A 36 3.12 -22.55 3.52
C MET A 36 3.72 -23.94 3.82
N VAL A 37 3.42 -24.49 4.99
CA VAL A 37 3.96 -25.79 5.46
C VAL A 37 2.94 -26.90 5.32
N ALA A 38 1.71 -26.68 5.78
CA ALA A 38 0.63 -27.66 5.68
C ALA A 38 -0.71 -26.99 5.32
N GLU A 39 -1.68 -27.78 4.85
CA GLU A 39 -3.06 -27.29 4.85
C GLU A 39 -3.57 -27.25 6.30
N PRO A 40 -4.27 -26.19 6.74
CA PRO A 40 -4.89 -25.11 5.95
C PRO A 40 -4.12 -23.76 5.90
N ASP A 41 -2.81 -23.71 6.20
CA ASP A 41 -2.02 -22.47 6.32
C ASP A 41 -1.98 -21.59 5.05
N LYS A 42 -2.30 -22.18 3.89
CA LYS A 42 -2.38 -21.48 2.60
C LYS A 42 -3.31 -20.27 2.67
N TRP A 43 -4.39 -20.33 3.46
CA TRP A 43 -5.38 -19.26 3.52
C TRP A 43 -4.84 -17.99 4.18
N TRP A 44 -4.10 -18.13 5.28
CA TRP A 44 -3.42 -17.01 5.94
C TRP A 44 -2.29 -16.44 5.08
N THR A 45 -1.58 -17.30 4.35
CA THR A 45 -0.55 -16.85 3.40
C THR A 45 -1.15 -16.03 2.25
N ILE A 46 -2.30 -16.43 1.72
CA ILE A 46 -3.01 -15.65 0.70
C ILE A 46 -3.54 -14.33 1.28
N ALA A 47 -4.16 -14.38 2.46
CA ALA A 47 -4.70 -13.20 3.13
C ALA A 47 -3.62 -12.14 3.37
N THR A 48 -2.46 -12.55 3.90
CA THR A 48 -1.32 -11.66 4.16
C THR A 48 -0.67 -11.13 2.88
N MET A 49 -0.60 -11.94 1.83
CA MET A 49 -0.08 -11.48 0.54
C MET A 49 -1.01 -10.44 -0.10
N MET A 50 -2.33 -10.65 -0.07
CA MET A 50 -3.27 -9.63 -0.54
C MET A 50 -3.20 -8.35 0.30
N ASP A 51 -3.08 -8.47 1.63
CA ASP A 51 -2.89 -7.32 2.52
C ASP A 51 -1.66 -6.49 2.13
N ALA A 52 -0.53 -7.14 1.85
CA ALA A 52 0.66 -6.46 1.36
C ALA A 52 0.41 -5.69 0.04
N TYR A 53 -0.19 -6.34 -0.97
CA TYR A 53 -0.44 -5.70 -2.27
C TYR A 53 -1.50 -4.59 -2.20
N PHE A 54 -2.54 -4.74 -1.37
CA PHE A 54 -3.51 -3.66 -1.14
C PHE A 54 -2.90 -2.49 -0.36
N GLY A 55 -1.98 -2.76 0.56
CA GLY A 55 -1.15 -1.74 1.20
C GLY A 55 -0.30 -0.98 0.19
N PHE A 56 0.35 -1.70 -0.74
CA PHE A 56 1.12 -1.11 -1.83
C PHE A 56 0.28 -0.22 -2.73
N LEU A 57 -0.93 -0.67 -3.08
CA LEU A 57 -1.86 0.10 -3.89
C LEU A 57 -2.35 1.36 -3.15
N THR A 58 -2.66 1.22 -1.85
CA THR A 58 -3.06 2.33 -0.97
C THR A 58 -1.99 3.42 -0.94
N PHE A 59 -0.73 3.03 -0.71
CA PHE A 59 0.39 3.96 -0.74
C PHE A 59 0.61 4.55 -2.14
N TYR A 60 0.47 3.73 -3.19
CA TYR A 60 0.60 4.20 -4.56
C TYR A 60 -0.43 5.27 -4.93
N VAL A 61 -1.68 5.18 -4.45
CA VAL A 61 -2.69 6.22 -4.65
C VAL A 61 -2.21 7.58 -4.11
N TRP A 62 -1.51 7.59 -2.98
CA TRP A 62 -0.88 8.79 -2.44
C TRP A 62 0.28 9.29 -3.32
N VAL A 63 1.17 8.40 -3.76
CA VAL A 63 2.26 8.74 -4.69
C VAL A 63 1.71 9.29 -6.01
N PHE A 64 0.65 8.70 -6.55
CA PHE A 64 -0.02 9.13 -7.78
C PHE A 64 -0.58 10.56 -7.64
N TYR A 65 -1.12 10.90 -6.47
CA TYR A 65 -1.55 12.26 -6.15
C TYR A 65 -0.37 13.24 -6.07
N LYS A 66 0.74 12.86 -5.42
CA LYS A 66 1.94 13.69 -5.27
C LYS A 66 2.62 13.98 -6.61
N GLU A 67 2.87 12.95 -7.42
CA GLU A 67 3.63 13.09 -8.67
C GLU A 67 2.82 13.83 -9.75
N SER A 68 3.46 14.74 -10.48
CA SER A 68 2.87 15.45 -11.64
C SER A 68 3.16 14.77 -12.97
N SER A 69 4.36 14.21 -13.12
CA SER A 69 4.79 13.53 -14.34
C SER A 69 4.20 12.13 -14.45
N GLY A 70 3.58 11.82 -15.59
CA GLY A 70 3.09 10.48 -15.91
C GLY A 70 4.19 9.42 -15.88
N ILE A 71 5.42 9.76 -16.29
CA ILE A 71 6.55 8.84 -16.28
C ILE A 71 6.95 8.49 -14.84
N SER A 72 7.02 9.49 -13.96
CA SER A 72 7.34 9.28 -12.54
C SER A 72 6.29 8.39 -11.86
N ARG A 73 5.00 8.62 -12.16
CA ARG A 73 3.89 7.79 -11.66
C ARG A 73 4.01 6.33 -12.07
N THR A 74 4.34 6.06 -13.33
CA THR A 74 4.50 4.69 -13.83
C THR A 74 5.75 4.03 -13.24
N ALA A 75 6.87 4.76 -13.18
CA ALA A 75 8.11 4.24 -12.59
C ALA A 75 7.93 3.84 -11.12
N TRP A 76 7.27 4.70 -10.32
CA TRP A 76 6.98 4.38 -8.92
C TRP A 76 5.97 3.26 -8.75
N PHE A 77 4.97 3.15 -9.63
CA PHE A 77 4.06 2.01 -9.60
C PHE A 77 4.80 0.69 -9.75
N ILE A 78 5.64 0.59 -10.78
CA ILE A 78 6.43 -0.61 -11.05
C ILE A 78 7.38 -0.89 -9.88
N ALA A 79 8.09 0.13 -9.39
CA ALA A 79 9.00 -0.03 -8.26
C ALA A 79 8.28 -0.54 -7.00
N ILE A 80 7.10 0.01 -6.66
CA ILE A 80 6.33 -0.40 -5.49
C ILE A 80 5.79 -1.82 -5.66
N MET A 81 5.30 -2.20 -6.85
CA MET A 81 4.76 -3.54 -7.07
C MET A 81 5.84 -4.64 -7.08
N LEU A 82 7.08 -4.29 -7.46
CA LEU A 82 8.20 -5.23 -7.51
C LEU A 82 9.00 -5.29 -6.20
N LEU A 83 9.29 -4.14 -5.58
CA LEU A 83 10.15 -4.05 -4.38
C LEU A 83 9.33 -3.88 -3.09
N GLY A 84 8.04 -3.58 -3.17
CA GLY A 84 7.17 -3.38 -2.02
C GLY A 84 7.65 -2.25 -1.11
N ASN A 85 7.78 -2.58 0.18
CA ASN A 85 8.14 -1.63 1.24
C ASN A 85 9.49 -0.94 1.03
N MET A 86 10.46 -1.57 0.34
CA MET A 86 11.75 -0.93 0.07
C MET A 86 11.58 0.30 -0.82
N ALA A 87 10.81 0.19 -1.91
CA ALA A 87 10.54 1.32 -2.79
C ALA A 87 9.73 2.41 -2.09
N MET A 88 8.78 2.04 -1.23
CA MET A 88 7.99 3.00 -0.45
C MET A 88 8.87 3.78 0.53
N SER A 89 9.77 3.11 1.25
CA SER A 89 10.73 3.77 2.15
C SER A 89 11.68 4.70 1.40
N ILE A 90 12.21 4.27 0.25
CA ILE A 90 13.04 5.13 -0.61
C ILE A 90 12.25 6.36 -1.08
N TYR A 91 10.97 6.20 -1.42
CA TYR A 91 10.11 7.31 -1.80
C TYR A 91 10.00 8.35 -0.68
N VAL A 92 9.69 7.90 0.54
CA VAL A 92 9.55 8.79 1.71
C VAL A 92 10.87 9.47 2.04
N LEU A 93 11.98 8.73 2.09
CA LEU A 93 13.31 9.30 2.32
C LEU A 93 13.67 10.35 1.26
N ARG A 94 13.30 10.11 -0.01
CA ARG A 94 13.48 11.09 -1.08
C ARG A 94 12.60 12.33 -0.90
N GLN A 95 11.39 12.22 -0.35
CA GLN A 95 10.55 13.38 -0.04
C GLN A 95 11.13 14.18 1.13
N ILE A 96 11.66 13.52 2.15
CA ILE A 96 12.35 14.16 3.29
C ILE A 96 13.58 14.91 2.80
N ALA A 97 14.42 14.28 1.97
CA ALA A 97 15.63 14.91 1.43
C ALA A 97 15.35 16.12 0.51
N LYS A 98 14.11 16.29 0.05
CA LYS A 98 13.67 17.47 -0.72
C LYS A 98 13.08 18.56 0.16
N LEU A 99 12.87 18.31 1.46
CA LEU A 99 12.40 19.30 2.42
C LEU A 99 13.54 20.25 2.76
N GLY A 100 13.28 21.55 2.68
CA GLY A 100 14.22 22.55 3.21
C GLY A 100 14.24 22.49 4.73
N ASP A 101 15.35 22.90 5.35
CA ASP A 101 15.54 22.81 6.81
C ASP A 101 14.47 23.58 7.63
N ASP A 102 13.86 24.61 7.02
CA ASP A 102 12.81 25.44 7.62
C ASP A 102 11.38 25.10 7.14
N GLU A 103 11.19 24.07 6.29
CA GLU A 103 9.85 23.71 5.81
C GLU A 103 9.13 22.77 6.79
N PRO A 104 7.81 22.97 7.04
CA PRO A 104 7.04 22.09 7.90
C PRO A 104 6.95 20.68 7.28
N LEU A 105 7.09 19.65 8.12
CA LEU A 105 7.02 18.23 7.72
C LEU A 105 5.72 17.86 7.00
N GLU A 106 4.64 18.60 7.23
CA GLU A 106 3.34 18.45 6.56
C GLU A 106 3.45 18.58 5.03
N ASN A 107 4.46 19.31 4.53
CA ASN A 107 4.75 19.44 3.10
C ASN A 107 5.21 18.11 2.46
N ILE A 108 5.62 17.13 3.27
CA ILE A 108 5.86 15.76 2.81
C ILE A 108 4.53 15.09 2.45
N LEU A 109 3.47 15.31 3.23
CA LEU A 109 2.17 14.66 3.04
C LEU A 109 1.37 15.27 1.89
N LEU A 110 1.45 16.59 1.72
CA LEU A 110 0.71 17.33 0.71
C LEU A 110 1.46 17.40 -0.62
N ARG A 111 0.71 17.54 -1.72
CA ARG A 111 1.31 17.86 -3.01
C ARG A 111 1.89 19.26 -2.94
N ARG A 112 3.20 19.40 -3.22
CA ARG A 112 3.80 20.73 -3.37
C ARG A 112 3.19 21.38 -4.60
N HIS A 113 2.51 22.50 -4.40
CA HIS A 113 2.18 23.42 -5.46
C HIS A 113 3.49 24.13 -5.80
N ALA A 114 4.04 23.83 -6.97
CA ALA A 114 5.09 24.65 -7.56
C ALA A 114 4.48 25.99 -8.01
#